data_AF-A0A8S3I2Z3-F1
#
_entry.id   AF-A0A8S3I2Z3-F1
#
_cell.length_a   1.000
_cell.length_b   1.000
_cell.length_c   1.000
_cell.angle_alpha   90.00
_cell.angle_beta   90.00
_cell.angle_gamma   90.00
#
_symmetry.space_group_name_H-M   'P 1'
#
loop_
_entity.id
_entity.type
_entity.pdbx_description
1 polymer ?
#
loop_
_entity_poly.entity_id
_entity_poly.type
_entity_poly.pdbx_seq_one_letter_code
_entity_poly.pdbx_strand_id
1 'polypeptide(L)'
;VMHGGLFSKDDVTLKDIRAIDRVKQPPEEGLMSEILWSDPQPQAGRSESKRGVGLQFGPDVTERFLKLNNLEYVVRSHEVKQEGYELAH
;
A
#
# COMPACT_ATOMS: atom_id res chain seq x y z
N VAL A 1 -9.52 1.17 2.62
CA VAL A 1 -8.90 1.98 3.69
C VAL A 1 -7.86 1.12 4.40
N MET A 2 -6.63 1.61 4.55
CA MET A 2 -5.55 0.98 5.34
C MET A 2 -4.65 2.06 5.96
N HIS A 3 -3.70 1.67 6.82
CA HIS A 3 -2.74 2.63 7.41
C HIS A 3 -1.61 3.00 6.43
N GLY A 4 -0.85 1.98 6.01
CA GLY A 4 0.28 2.04 5.08
C GLY A 4 -0.20 2.19 3.63
N GLY A 5 -0.01 1.17 2.80
CA GLY A 5 -0.34 1.31 1.38
C GLY A 5 -0.45 -0.02 0.65
N LEU A 6 -0.02 0.01 -0.62
CA LEU A 6 -0.15 -1.11 -1.55
C LEU A 6 1.11 -1.98 -1.57
N PHE A 7 1.04 -3.00 -2.43
CA PHE A 7 1.84 -4.22 -2.31
C PHE A 7 3.00 -4.29 -3.31
N SER A 8 4.01 -5.07 -2.96
CA SER A 8 5.12 -5.42 -3.85
C SER A 8 4.69 -6.29 -5.03
N LYS A 9 3.59 -7.05 -4.89
CA LYS A 9 3.02 -7.92 -5.93
C LYS A 9 1.88 -7.24 -6.68
N ASP A 10 1.71 -7.60 -7.95
CA ASP A 10 0.73 -7.00 -8.86
C ASP A 10 -0.67 -7.63 -8.80
N ASP A 11 -0.75 -8.88 -8.36
CA ASP A 11 -1.94 -9.73 -8.41
C ASP A 11 -2.65 -9.83 -7.05
N VAL A 12 -2.35 -8.94 -6.11
CA VAL A 12 -2.97 -8.97 -4.78
C VAL A 12 -4.44 -8.60 -4.85
N THR A 13 -5.28 -9.51 -4.37
CA THR A 13 -6.73 -9.33 -4.32
C THR A 13 -7.22 -9.05 -2.91
N LEU A 14 -8.46 -8.54 -2.80
CA LEU A 14 -9.15 -8.43 -1.51
C LEU A 14 -9.30 -9.78 -0.79
N LYS A 15 -9.29 -10.91 -1.52
CA LYS A 15 -9.32 -12.25 -0.93
C LYS A 15 -8.02 -12.56 -0.20
N ASP A 16 -6.88 -12.20 -0.77
CA ASP A 16 -5.56 -12.42 -0.16
C ASP A 16 -5.44 -11.61 1.14
N ILE A 17 -5.92 -10.36 1.13
CA ILE A 17 -5.96 -9.51 2.32
C ILE A 17 -6.83 -10.12 3.43
N ARG A 18 -8.02 -10.66 3.09
CA ARG A 18 -8.91 -11.31 4.07
C ARG A 18 -8.31 -12.59 4.65
N ALA A 19 -7.43 -13.26 3.90
CA ALA A 19 -6.80 -14.50 4.31
C ALA A 19 -5.55 -14.31 5.19
N ILE A 20 -5.12 -13.06 5.46
CA ILE A 20 -3.97 -12.78 6.31
C ILE A 20 -4.26 -13.25 7.74
N ASP A 21 -3.43 -14.17 8.24
CA ASP A 21 -3.35 -14.47 9.67
C ASP A 21 -2.68 -13.29 10.40
N ARG A 22 -3.53 -12.45 10.99
CA ARG A 22 -3.15 -11.15 11.56
C ARG A 22 -2.91 -11.15 13.07
N VAL A 23 -3.11 -12.28 13.76
CA VAL A 23 -2.97 -12.35 15.23
C VAL A 23 -1.51 -12.66 15.59
N LYS A 24 -0.61 -11.77 15.17
CA LYS A 24 0.83 -11.88 15.36
C LYS A 24 1.52 -10.52 15.20
N GLN A 25 2.81 -10.47 15.50
CA GLN A 25 3.61 -9.30 15.12
C GLN A 25 3.74 -9.22 13.60
N PRO A 26 3.70 -8.02 12.99
CA PRO A 26 3.96 -7.87 11.57
C PRO A 26 5.31 -8.52 11.19
N PRO A 27 5.36 -9.36 10.16
CA PRO A 27 6.61 -9.88 9.63
C PRO A 27 7.46 -8.75 9.01
N GLU A 28 8.75 -9.02 8.76
CA GLU A 28 9.62 -8.08 8.05
C GLU A 28 9.12 -7.79 6.62
N GLU A 29 8.60 -8.81 5.94
CA GLU A 29 8.12 -8.75 4.56
C GLU A 29 6.71 -9.32 4.36
N GLY A 30 6.09 -8.98 3.22
CA GLY A 30 4.80 -9.51 2.79
C GLY A 30 3.59 -8.64 3.13
N LEU A 31 2.40 -9.11 2.76
CA LEU A 31 1.18 -8.30 2.69
C LEU A 31 0.82 -7.59 4.00
N MET A 32 1.04 -8.26 5.14
CA MET A 32 0.75 -7.67 6.46
C MET A 32 1.70 -6.49 6.77
N SER A 33 2.98 -6.59 6.40
CA SER A 33 3.96 -5.52 6.57
C SER A 33 3.65 -4.34 5.63
N GLU A 34 3.39 -4.63 4.37
CA GLU A 34 3.16 -3.63 3.32
C GLU A 34 1.88 -2.80 3.54
N ILE A 35 0.80 -3.44 4.03
CA ILE A 35 -0.45 -2.75 4.43
C ILE A 35 -0.20 -1.72 5.55
N LEU A 36 0.85 -1.90 6.34
CA LEU A 36 1.18 -1.04 7.47
C LEU A 36 2.25 0.01 7.12
N TRP A 37 3.19 -0.31 6.24
CA TRP A 37 4.42 0.48 6.06
C TRP A 37 4.66 1.08 4.67
N SER A 38 3.93 0.65 3.64
CA SER A 38 4.15 1.17 2.28
C SER A 38 3.65 2.61 2.11
N ASP A 39 4.32 3.39 1.26
CA ASP A 39 3.98 4.79 0.94
C ASP A 39 3.83 5.01 -0.57
N PRO A 40 2.98 5.95 -1.03
CA PRO A 40 2.92 6.31 -2.43
C PRO A 40 4.19 7.08 -2.86
N GLN A 41 4.58 6.93 -4.13
CA GLN A 41 5.57 7.76 -4.81
C GLN A 41 4.96 8.36 -6.09
N PRO A 42 5.43 9.52 -6.55
CA PRO A 42 4.91 10.14 -7.78
C PRO A 42 5.40 9.43 -9.06
N GLN A 43 6.55 8.75 -9.02
CA GLN A 43 7.07 8.03 -10.18
C GLN A 43 6.39 6.66 -10.35
N ALA A 44 6.25 6.20 -11.60
CA ALA A 44 5.78 4.86 -11.90
C ALA A 44 6.69 3.76 -11.34
N GLY A 45 6.11 2.59 -11.09
CA GLY A 45 6.78 1.41 -10.58
C GLY A 45 6.84 1.37 -9.05
N ARG A 46 7.88 0.72 -8.53
CA ARG A 46 8.11 0.51 -7.11
C ARG A 46 9.54 0.88 -6.77
N SER A 47 9.79 1.36 -5.56
CA SER A 47 11.14 1.58 -5.05
C SER A 47 11.25 1.21 -3.58
N GLU A 48 12.48 1.16 -3.08
CA GLU A 48 12.74 0.87 -1.67
C GLU A 48 12.12 1.94 -0.77
N SER A 49 11.53 1.50 0.34
CA SER A 49 10.95 2.41 1.33
C SER A 49 12.04 3.23 2.00
N LYS A 50 11.81 4.54 2.12
CA LYS A 50 12.64 5.45 2.93
C LYS A 50 12.64 5.09 4.43
N ARG A 51 11.74 4.20 4.85
CA ARG A 51 11.61 3.73 6.24
C ARG A 51 12.45 2.48 6.53
N GLY A 52 13.06 1.87 5.51
CA GLY A 52 13.76 0.59 5.63
C GLY A 52 12.84 -0.63 5.77
N VAL A 53 11.51 -0.44 5.71
CA VAL A 53 10.49 -1.50 5.72
C VAL A 53 9.31 -1.09 4.83
N GLY A 54 8.71 -2.08 4.17
CA GLY A 54 7.70 -1.86 3.13
C GLY A 54 8.33 -1.37 1.81
N LEU A 55 7.53 -0.72 0.97
CA LEU A 55 7.98 -0.18 -0.31
C LEU A 55 7.33 1.17 -0.62
N GLN A 56 7.86 1.85 -1.63
CA GLN A 56 7.16 2.94 -2.29
C GLN A 56 6.47 2.43 -3.56
N PHE A 57 5.25 2.90 -3.86
CA PHE A 57 4.46 2.46 -5.02
C PHE A 57 3.91 3.62 -5.85
N GLY A 58 3.99 3.48 -7.18
CA GLY A 58 3.60 4.49 -8.15
C GLY A 58 2.12 4.48 -8.56
N PRO A 59 1.73 5.41 -9.46
CA PRO A 59 0.36 5.53 -9.96
C PRO A 59 -0.13 4.27 -10.67
N ASP A 60 0.77 3.63 -11.42
CA ASP A 60 0.50 2.40 -12.18
C ASP A 60 0.18 1.22 -11.26
N VAL A 61 0.81 1.16 -10.09
CA VAL A 61 0.52 0.14 -9.06
C VAL A 61 -0.86 0.38 -8.47
N THR A 62 -1.17 1.64 -8.14
CA THR A 62 -2.49 2.04 -7.61
C THR A 62 -3.60 1.73 -8.61
N GLU A 63 -3.46 2.17 -9.86
CA GLU A 63 -4.44 1.94 -10.91
C GLU A 63 -4.68 0.45 -11.17
N ARG A 64 -3.61 -0.35 -11.23
CA ARG A 64 -3.71 -1.81 -11.44
C ARG A 64 -4.46 -2.48 -10.30
N PHE A 65 -4.12 -2.16 -9.05
CA PHE A 65 -4.79 -2.74 -7.89
C PHE A 65 -6.28 -2.37 -7.84
N LEU A 66 -6.61 -1.11 -8.12
CA LEU A 66 -7.99 -0.62 -8.17
C LEU A 66 -8.81 -1.33 -9.25
N LYS A 67 -8.28 -1.42 -10.48
CA LYS A 67 -8.92 -2.15 -11.59
C LYS A 67 -9.12 -3.62 -11.27
N LEU A 68 -8.09 -4.31 -10.76
CA LEU A 68 -8.15 -5.73 -10.41
C LEU A 68 -9.24 -6.03 -9.37
N ASN A 69 -9.45 -5.12 -8.42
CA ASN A 69 -10.34 -5.32 -7.29
C ASN A 69 -11.69 -4.61 -7.42
N ASN A 70 -11.97 -3.97 -8.56
CA ASN A 70 -13.16 -3.18 -8.80
C ASN A 70 -13.39 -2.11 -7.71
N LEU A 71 -12.36 -1.31 -7.46
CA LEU A 71 -12.34 -0.23 -6.48
C LEU A 71 -12.14 1.12 -7.18
N GLU A 72 -12.64 2.19 -6.56
CA GLU A 72 -12.52 3.55 -7.10
C GLU A 72 -11.24 4.25 -6.65
N TYR A 73 -10.92 4.19 -5.34
CA TYR A 73 -9.75 4.84 -4.77
C TYR A 73 -9.32 4.18 -3.45
N VAL A 74 -8.14 4.55 -2.96
CA VAL A 74 -7.62 4.11 -1.66
C VAL A 74 -7.54 5.30 -0.71
N VAL A 75 -8.04 5.12 0.51
CA VAL A 75 -7.77 6.04 1.63
C VAL A 75 -6.69 5.41 2.51
N ARG A 76 -5.64 6.18 2.77
CA ARG A 76 -4.50 5.78 3.58
C ARG A 76 -4.04 6.89 4.55
N SER A 77 -3.04 6.63 5.39
CA SER A 77 -2.48 7.63 6.32
C SER A 77 -0.95 7.54 6.38
N HIS A 78 -0.36 7.26 7.55
CA HIS A 78 1.09 7.02 7.78
C HIS A 78 2.07 8.17 7.49
N GLU A 79 1.69 9.16 6.68
CA GLU A 79 2.49 10.33 6.35
C GLU A 79 1.80 11.58 6.88
N VAL A 80 2.57 12.42 7.57
CA VAL A 80 2.10 13.75 7.97
C VAL A 80 1.98 14.62 6.73
N LYS A 81 0.82 15.26 6.56
CA LYS A 81 0.56 16.25 5.52
C LYS A 81 0.24 17.58 6.17
N GLN A 82 0.76 18.66 5.59
CA GLN A 82 0.63 20.02 6.14
C GLN A 82 -0.84 20.40 6.34
N GLU A 83 -1.68 20.14 5.34
CA GLU A 83 -3.12 20.43 5.36
C GLU A 83 -3.96 19.30 5.97
N GLY A 84 -3.31 18.32 6.61
CA GLY A 84 -3.98 17.15 7.19
C GLY A 84 -4.44 16.09 6.17
N TYR A 85 -4.35 16.37 4.87
CA TYR A 85 -4.60 15.40 3.80
C TYR A 85 -3.79 15.74 2.53
N GLU A 86 -3.74 14.80 1.60
CA GLU A 86 -3.19 14.97 0.26
C GLU A 86 -3.99 14.10 -0.71
N LEU A 87 -4.24 14.62 -1.92
CA LEU A 87 -4.76 13.83 -3.03
C LEU A 87 -3.57 13.41 -3.91
N ALA A 88 -3.36 12.10 -4.01
CA ALA A 88 -2.35 11.48 -4.84
C ALA A 88 -2.93 10.19 -5.42
N HIS A 89 -2.61 9.93 -6.69
CA HIS A 89 -3.12 8.80 -7.49
C HIS A 89 -4.65 8.75 -7.56
#